data_AF-A0A9N8PYA2-F1
#
_entry.id   AF-A0A9N8PYA2-F1
#
_cell.length_a   1.000
_cell.length_b   1.000
_cell.length_c   1.000
_cell.angle_alpha   90.00
_cell.angle_beta   90.00
_cell.angle_gamma   90.00
#
_symmetry.space_group_name_H-M   'P 1'
#
loop_
_entity.id
_entity.type
_entity.pdbx_description
1 polymer ?
#
loop_
_entity_poly.entity_id
_entity_poly.type
_entity_poly.pdbx_seq_one_letter_code
_entity_poly.pdbx_strand_id
1 'polypeptide(L)'
;MTSGIAVRAGPWSSVDYRLCQETPKEKHCLIEYSVRYRWPHQLRYVYNWHTKTCFEIRWSSHCDAVTSPADHNNFPSERECLEECGGWS
;
A
#
# COMPACT_ATOMS: atom_id res chain seq x y z
N MET A 1 3.55 -39.48 -22.71
CA MET A 1 2.88 -38.16 -22.61
C MET A 1 2.84 -37.79 -21.14
N THR A 2 3.91 -37.17 -20.63
CA THR A 2 4.03 -36.75 -19.23
C THR A 2 3.47 -35.34 -19.11
N SER A 3 2.23 -35.24 -18.64
CA SER A 3 1.61 -33.96 -18.29
C SER A 3 2.39 -33.34 -17.14
N GLY A 4 3.13 -32.27 -17.44
CA GLY A 4 3.76 -31.42 -16.44
C GLY A 4 2.70 -30.78 -15.56
N ILE A 5 2.82 -30.99 -14.26
CA ILE A 5 2.00 -30.30 -13.25
C ILE A 5 2.44 -28.84 -13.26
N ALA A 6 1.59 -27.97 -13.81
CA ALA A 6 1.74 -26.54 -13.67
C ALA A 6 1.64 -26.19 -12.17
N VAL A 7 2.76 -25.78 -11.58
CA VAL A 7 2.79 -25.18 -10.25
C VAL A 7 2.00 -23.88 -10.35
N ARG A 8 0.78 -23.87 -9.82
CA ARG A 8 0.00 -22.65 -9.65
C ARG A 8 0.79 -21.73 -8.71
N ALA A 9 1.35 -20.66 -9.25
CA ALA A 9 1.69 -19.50 -8.44
C ALA A 9 0.40 -19.04 -7.75
N GLY A 10 0.40 -19.02 -6.41
CA GLY A 10 -0.68 -18.39 -5.65
C GLY A 10 -0.78 -16.89 -5.94
N PRO A 11 -1.84 -16.20 -5.50
CA PRO A 11 -2.09 -14.79 -5.83
C PRO A 11 -1.15 -13.78 -5.13
N TRP A 12 -0.05 -14.25 -4.53
CA TRP A 12 0.88 -13.44 -3.74
C TRP A 12 2.11 -13.13 -4.57
N SER A 13 1.96 -12.36 -5.65
CA SER A 13 3.11 -11.64 -6.20
C SER A 13 3.40 -10.52 -5.20
N SER A 14 4.29 -10.79 -4.24
CA SER A 14 4.74 -9.76 -3.30
C SER A 14 5.14 -8.52 -4.09
N VAL A 15 4.59 -7.37 -3.73
CA VAL A 15 5.01 -6.08 -4.29
C VAL A 15 6.55 -6.00 -4.23
N ASP A 16 7.20 -5.43 -5.27
CA ASP A 16 8.67 -5.25 -5.24
C ASP A 16 9.03 -4.53 -3.93
N TYR A 17 9.85 -5.18 -3.09
CA TYR A 17 10.23 -4.66 -1.76
C TYR A 17 10.78 -3.22 -1.81
N ARG A 18 11.31 -2.80 -2.97
CA ARG A 18 11.75 -1.41 -3.20
C ARG A 18 10.60 -0.41 -3.06
N LEU A 19 9.38 -0.78 -3.43
CA LEU A 19 8.19 0.06 -3.26
C LEU A 19 7.90 0.28 -1.77
N CYS A 20 8.06 -0.75 -0.93
CA CYS A 20 7.89 -0.62 0.52
C CYS A 20 8.93 0.31 1.18
N GLN A 21 10.03 0.65 0.49
CA GLN A 21 11.02 1.63 0.96
C GLN A 21 10.65 3.07 0.57
N GLU A 22 9.73 3.25 -0.38
CA GLU A 22 9.33 4.57 -0.82
C GLU A 22 8.39 5.23 0.18
N THR A 23 8.54 6.54 0.38
CA THR A 23 7.53 7.37 1.06
C THR A 23 6.62 7.97 -0.01
N PRO A 24 5.29 8.13 0.22
CA PRO A 24 4.41 8.78 -0.74
C PRO A 24 4.96 10.13 -1.20
N LYS A 25 5.11 10.30 -2.51
CA LYS A 25 5.77 11.49 -3.12
C LYS A 25 4.77 12.63 -3.26
N GLU A 26 3.49 12.30 -3.43
CA GLU A 26 2.39 13.22 -3.70
C GLU A 26 1.88 13.85 -2.40
N LYS A 27 2.70 14.72 -1.79
CA LYS A 27 2.34 15.41 -0.55
C LYS A 27 1.02 16.17 -0.62
N HIS A 28 0.66 16.67 -1.81
CA HIS A 28 -0.62 17.37 -2.05
C HIS A 28 -1.84 16.44 -1.92
N CYS A 29 -1.65 15.12 -1.98
CA CYS A 29 -2.70 14.13 -1.77
C CYS A 29 -2.87 13.74 -0.30
N LEU A 30 -1.97 14.16 0.59
CA LEU A 30 -2.06 13.87 2.02
C LEU A 30 -2.92 14.95 2.70
N ILE A 31 -4.04 14.52 3.30
CA ILE A 31 -4.94 15.37 4.05
C ILE A 31 -4.55 15.34 5.52
N GLU A 32 -4.21 16.49 6.10
CA GLU A 32 -3.95 16.59 7.53
C GLU A 32 -5.20 16.25 8.35
N TYR A 33 -4.99 15.61 9.51
CA TYR A 33 -6.07 15.23 10.41
C TYR A 33 -6.94 16.42 10.83
N SER A 34 -6.34 17.61 11.01
CA SER A 34 -7.00 18.86 11.40
C SER A 34 -8.09 19.30 10.42
N VAL A 35 -7.96 18.96 9.14
CA VAL A 35 -8.87 19.38 8.06
C VAL A 35 -9.68 18.23 7.46
N ARG A 36 -9.64 17.04 8.07
CA ARG A 36 -10.28 15.81 7.56
C ARG A 36 -11.78 15.95 7.24
N TYR A 37 -12.52 16.78 7.97
CA TYR A 37 -13.95 16.99 7.71
C TYR A 37 -14.24 18.03 6.63
N ARG A 38 -13.24 18.81 6.21
CA ARG A 38 -13.37 19.82 5.16
C ARG A 38 -13.16 19.21 3.78
N TRP A 39 -12.30 18.20 3.66
CA TRP A 39 -11.87 17.65 2.38
C TRP A 39 -12.20 16.15 2.28
N PRO A 40 -12.81 15.71 1.16
CA PRO A 40 -13.11 14.30 0.94
C PRO A 40 -11.81 13.50 0.83
N HIS A 41 -11.74 12.38 1.54
CA HIS A 41 -10.55 11.54 1.58
C HIS A 41 -10.90 10.09 1.90
N GLN A 42 -9.94 9.21 1.68
CA GLN A 42 -9.98 7.80 2.04
C GLN A 42 -8.92 7.51 3.11
N LEU A 43 -9.25 6.62 4.04
CA LEU A 43 -8.24 6.04 4.93
C LEU A 43 -7.38 5.07 4.14
N ARG A 44 -6.06 5.20 4.31
CA ARG A 44 -5.06 4.35 3.66
C ARG A 44 -3.91 4.09 4.62
N TYR A 45 -3.04 3.15 4.28
CA TYR A 45 -1.91 2.74 5.11
C TYR A 45 -0.62 2.77 4.32
N VAL A 46 0.45 3.27 4.94
CA VAL A 46 1.78 3.36 4.33
C VAL A 46 2.76 2.61 5.21
N TYR A 47 3.59 1.76 4.62
CA TYR A 47 4.67 1.09 5.33
C TYR A 47 5.82 2.05 5.59
N ASN A 48 6.21 2.20 6.85
CA ASN A 48 7.43 2.88 7.22
C ASN A 48 8.57 1.84 7.31
N TRP A 49 9.48 1.89 6.34
CA TRP A 49 10.61 0.96 6.29
C TRP A 49 11.58 1.09 7.46
N HIS A 50 11.72 2.28 8.04
CA HIS A 50 12.65 2.52 9.13
C HIS A 50 12.13 1.96 10.46
N THR A 51 10.84 2.18 10.75
CA THR A 51 10.21 1.68 11.98
C THR A 51 9.61 0.28 11.82
N LYS A 52 9.54 -0.24 10.59
CA LYS A 52 8.93 -1.53 10.24
C LYS A 52 7.45 -1.62 10.64
N THR A 53 6.73 -0.52 10.49
CA THR A 53 5.31 -0.40 10.88
C THR A 53 4.47 0.22 9.77
N CYS A 54 3.21 -0.18 9.65
CA CYS A 54 2.22 0.50 8.81
C CYS A 54 1.56 1.64 9.60
N PHE A 55 1.39 2.82 8.99
CA PHE A 55 0.69 3.95 9.61
C PHE A 55 -0.45 4.46 8.75
N GLU A 56 -1.52 4.90 9.39
CA GLU A 56 -2.70 5.45 8.74
C GLU A 56 -2.39 6.84 8.14
N ILE A 57 -2.82 7.03 6.90
CA ILE A 57 -2.86 8.32 6.22
C ILE A 57 -4.28 8.61 5.70
N ARG A 58 -4.49 9.87 5.29
CA ARG A 58 -5.73 10.31 4.63
C ARG A 58 -5.42 10.75 3.23
N TRP A 59 -5.82 9.95 2.25
CA TRP A 59 -5.56 10.21 0.83
C TRP A 59 -6.71 10.99 0.22
N SER A 60 -6.42 12.14 -0.39
CA SER A 60 -7.41 12.99 -1.05
C SER A 60 -8.18 12.23 -2.13
N SER A 61 -9.50 12.37 -2.13
CA SER A 61 -10.35 11.78 -3.18
C SER A 61 -10.18 12.46 -4.55
N HIS A 62 -9.42 13.55 -4.62
CA HIS A 62 -9.10 14.26 -5.88
C HIS A 62 -7.81 13.78 -6.54
N CYS A 63 -7.05 12.91 -5.89
CA CYS A 63 -5.87 12.29 -6.48
C CYS A 63 -6.21 10.97 -7.16
N ASP A 64 -5.27 10.45 -7.95
CA ASP A 64 -5.44 9.18 -8.65
C ASP A 64 -5.85 8.06 -7.69
N ALA A 65 -6.74 7.21 -8.19
CA ALA A 65 -7.22 6.07 -7.43
C ALA A 65 -6.06 5.10 -7.22
N VAL A 66 -5.74 4.86 -5.96
CA VAL A 66 -4.78 3.83 -5.56
C VAL A 66 -5.37 2.47 -5.89
N THR A 67 -4.64 1.69 -6.69
CA THR A 67 -5.06 0.38 -7.18
C THR A 67 -5.05 -0.68 -6.08
N SER A 68 -5.72 -1.82 -6.32
CA SER A 68 -5.62 -3.02 -5.48
C SER A 68 -5.40 -4.23 -6.40
N PRO A 69 -4.28 -4.97 -6.29
CA PRO A 69 -3.18 -4.74 -5.34
C PRO A 69 -2.48 -3.39 -5.60
N ALA A 70 -1.98 -2.77 -4.54
CA ALA A 70 -1.35 -1.47 -4.65
C ALA A 70 -0.05 -1.54 -5.47
N ASP A 71 0.09 -0.65 -6.44
CA ASP A 71 1.30 -0.47 -7.25
C ASP A 71 2.34 0.48 -6.60
N HIS A 72 2.02 1.00 -5.42
CA HIS A 72 2.85 1.89 -4.63
C HIS A 72 2.62 1.68 -3.13
N ASN A 73 3.45 2.27 -2.28
CA ASN A 73 3.36 2.17 -0.82
C ASN A 73 2.16 2.95 -0.26
N ASN A 74 0.95 2.43 -0.51
CA ASN A 74 -0.33 3.01 -0.15
C ASN A 74 -1.40 1.92 -0.24
N PHE A 75 -1.80 1.37 0.89
CA PHE A 75 -2.65 0.19 0.96
C PHE A 75 -4.04 0.56 1.51
N PRO A 76 -5.10 -0.16 1.11
CA PRO A 76 -6.46 0.09 1.63
C PRO A 76 -6.64 -0.40 3.08
N SER A 77 -5.74 -1.24 3.60
CA SER A 77 -5.81 -1.72 4.99
C SER A 77 -4.42 -1.92 5.59
N GLU A 78 -4.33 -1.85 6.93
CA GLU A 78 -3.10 -2.15 7.67
C GLU A 78 -2.64 -3.59 7.42
N ARG A 79 -3.59 -4.53 7.38
CA ARG A 79 -3.32 -5.95 7.12
C ARG A 79 -2.64 -6.15 5.77
N GLU A 80 -3.16 -5.57 4.70
CA GLU A 80 -2.56 -5.67 3.35
C GLU A 80 -1.18 -5.01 3.31
N CYS A 81 -1.02 -3.87 3.97
CA CYS A 81 0.29 -3.22 4.11
C CYS A 81 1.32 -4.15 4.80
N LEU A 82 0.93 -4.86 5.86
CA LEU A 82 1.81 -5.79 6.57
C LEU A 82 2.05 -7.10 5.81
N GLU A 83 1.03 -7.62 5.13
CA GLU A 83 1.15 -8.82 4.29
C GLU A 83 2.13 -8.59 3.14
N GLU A 84 2.07 -7.43 2.48
CA GLU A 84 2.93 -7.09 1.35
C GLU A 84 4.34 -6.63 1.78
N CYS A 85 4.44 -5.78 2.79
CA CYS A 85 5.70 -5.13 3.17
C CYS A 85 6.34 -5.68 4.47
N GLY A 86 5.55 -6.27 5.37
CA GLY A 86 6.01 -6.73 6.68
C GLY A 86 6.90 -7.97 6.64
N GLY A 87 6.75 -8.83 5.64
CA GLY A 87 7.55 -10.05 5.47
C GLY A 87 9.02 -9.81 5.03
N TRP A 88 9.37 -8.56 4.70
CA TRP A 88 10.72 -8.16 4.26
C TRP A 88 11.56 -7.52 5.38
N SER A 89 11.08 -7.58 6.63
CA SER A 89 11.82 -7.10 7.81
C SER A 89 12.97 -8.03 8.20
#